data_AF-A0A453CAL9-F1
#
_entry.id   AF-A0A453CAL9-F1
#
_cell.length_a   1.000
_cell.length_b   1.000
_cell.length_c   1.000
_cell.angle_alpha   90.00
_cell.angle_beta   90.00
_cell.angle_gamma   90.00
#
_symmetry.space_group_name_H-M   'P 1'
#
loop_
_entity.id
_entity.type
_entity.pdbx_description
1 polymer ?
#
loop_
_entity_poly.entity_id
_entity_poly.type
_entity_poly.pdbx_seq_one_letter_code
_entity_poly.pdbx_strand_id
1 'polypeptide(L)'
;MPPMGMASTSLLAPTSFAPAAVAATARRSFFSHRPTSSLPAVRLRLTRTSSLVASASASPPRSLDALIFDCDGVILESEHLHRQAYNDAFAHFGVRCPPAADADTPLYWDEAFYDDLQNRIGGGKPKMRWYFGENGWPTSKILETAPSSDEDREKLVDVIQDWKTERYKAIIKSGTVEPRPGVLRLMDEVKGHQACCLLCGN
;
A
#
# COMPACT_ATOMS: atom_id res chain seq x y z
N MET A 1 59.66 5.14 -16.35
CA MET A 1 59.68 6.61 -16.48
C MET A 1 58.24 7.11 -16.49
N PRO A 2 57.79 7.84 -15.46
CA PRO A 2 56.50 8.53 -15.48
C PRO A 2 56.69 10.05 -15.74
N PRO A 3 55.73 10.77 -16.34
CA PRO A 3 55.52 12.19 -16.09
C PRO A 3 54.40 12.37 -15.04
N MET A 4 54.66 13.07 -13.92
CA MET A 4 54.32 14.49 -13.71
C MET A 4 52.86 14.79 -14.14
N GLY A 5 51.87 14.98 -13.26
CA GLY A 5 51.86 15.79 -12.04
C GLY A 5 51.25 17.14 -12.38
N MET A 6 50.02 17.42 -11.93
CA MET A 6 49.50 18.78 -11.67
C MET A 6 48.36 18.67 -10.64
N ALA A 7 48.57 19.32 -9.50
CA ALA A 7 47.57 19.61 -8.50
C ALA A 7 46.76 20.84 -8.92
N SER A 8 45.47 20.87 -8.58
CA SER A 8 44.69 22.11 -8.54
C SER A 8 43.94 22.20 -7.22
N THR A 9 44.29 23.23 -6.46
CA THR A 9 43.74 23.64 -5.18
C THR A 9 42.96 24.94 -5.41
N SER A 10 41.69 25.00 -4.99
CA SER A 10 40.89 26.22 -4.77
C SER A 10 39.82 25.87 -3.73
N LEU A 11 39.98 26.17 -2.44
CA LEU A 11 39.68 27.43 -1.72
C LEU A 11 38.19 27.85 -1.70
N LEU A 12 37.58 27.67 -0.51
CA LEU A 12 36.68 28.55 0.29
C LEU A 12 35.50 29.24 -0.46
N ALA A 13 34.26 29.33 0.04
CA ALA A 13 33.79 29.56 1.40
C ALA A 13 32.25 29.33 1.48
N PRO A 14 31.62 29.40 2.68
CA PRO A 14 30.25 28.99 2.93
C PRO A 14 29.24 30.16 2.81
N THR A 15 28.01 29.87 2.39
CA THR A 15 26.87 30.78 2.55
C THR A 15 25.92 30.25 3.61
N SER A 16 25.95 30.90 4.77
CA SER A 16 24.90 30.86 5.79
C SER A 16 24.10 32.14 5.69
N PHE A 17 22.77 32.07 5.64
CA PHE A 17 21.90 33.17 6.05
C PHE A 17 20.64 32.64 6.73
N ALA A 18 20.33 33.28 7.85
CA ALA A 18 19.41 32.89 8.92
C ALA A 18 17.92 33.23 8.64
N PRO A 19 17.00 32.85 9.54
CA PRO A 19 15.55 32.89 9.32
C PRO A 19 14.94 34.26 9.66
N ALA A 20 13.81 34.59 9.02
CA ALA A 20 13.00 35.76 9.36
C ALA A 20 11.84 35.39 10.30
N ALA A 21 11.67 36.24 11.31
CA ALA A 21 10.79 36.09 12.45
C ALA A 21 9.33 36.49 12.20
N VAL A 22 8.48 35.88 13.02
CA VAL A 22 7.25 36.35 13.68
C VAL A 22 6.86 37.83 13.49
N ALA A 23 5.61 38.06 13.08
CA ALA A 23 4.87 39.27 13.44
C ALA A 23 3.38 38.95 13.64
N ALA A 24 2.98 38.86 14.91
CA ALA A 24 1.59 38.93 15.34
C ALA A 24 1.14 40.40 15.31
N THR A 25 -0.06 40.68 14.80
CA THR A 25 -0.69 41.98 15.09
C THR A 25 -2.22 41.93 15.13
N ALA A 26 -2.72 42.46 16.25
CA ALA A 26 -3.92 43.27 16.42
C ALA A 26 -5.31 42.64 16.21
N ARG A 27 -5.86 42.19 17.33
CA ARG A 27 -7.28 42.32 17.69
C ARG A 27 -7.77 43.75 17.42
N ARG A 28 -8.87 43.88 16.65
CA ARG A 28 -9.68 45.11 16.63
C ARG A 28 -10.93 44.91 17.45
N SER A 29 -10.96 45.55 18.62
CA SER A 29 -12.16 45.78 19.41
C SER A 29 -12.97 46.88 18.72
N PHE A 30 -14.18 46.55 18.25
CA PHE A 30 -15.13 47.56 17.81
C PHE A 30 -16.14 47.83 18.92
N PHE A 31 -16.24 49.11 19.23
CA PHE A 31 -17.07 49.69 20.26
C PHE A 31 -18.56 49.51 19.96
N SER A 32 -19.29 49.30 21.05
CA SER A 32 -20.73 49.34 21.17
C SER A 32 -21.30 50.68 20.72
N HIS A 33 -22.27 50.66 19.80
CA HIS A 33 -23.29 51.69 19.72
C HIS A 33 -24.66 51.04 19.46
N ARG A 34 -25.56 51.27 20.42
CA ARG A 34 -26.94 50.78 20.45
C ARG A 34 -27.84 51.93 20.01
N PRO A 35 -28.54 51.87 18.86
CA PRO A 35 -29.63 52.78 18.59
C PRO A 35 -30.93 52.21 19.14
N THR A 36 -31.60 52.99 19.99
CA THR A 36 -33.00 52.81 20.35
C THR A 36 -33.87 53.32 19.21
N SER A 37 -34.60 52.44 18.54
CA SER A 37 -35.66 52.85 17.60
C SER A 37 -36.92 52.03 17.87
N SER A 38 -37.97 52.74 18.26
CA SER A 38 -39.33 52.25 18.53
C SER A 38 -39.99 51.66 17.28
N LEU A 39 -40.64 50.50 17.44
CA LEU A 39 -41.39 49.80 16.41
C LEU A 39 -42.77 50.44 16.19
N PRO A 40 -43.32 50.49 14.95
CA PRO A 40 -44.74 50.53 14.73
C PRO A 40 -45.30 49.09 14.71
N ALA A 41 -46.35 48.85 15.49
CA ALA A 41 -47.04 47.56 15.55
C ALA A 41 -47.89 47.35 14.28
N VAL A 42 -47.37 46.59 13.31
CA VAL A 42 -48.16 46.08 12.18
C VAL A 42 -48.83 44.78 12.61
N ARG A 43 -50.16 44.79 12.65
CA ARG A 43 -51.00 43.64 13.01
C ARG A 43 -51.05 42.67 11.82
N LEU A 44 -50.14 41.67 11.80
CA LEU A 44 -50.20 40.57 10.84
C LEU A 44 -51.28 39.56 11.27
N ARG A 45 -52.23 39.33 10.38
CA ARG A 45 -53.34 38.39 10.53
C ARG A 45 -52.78 36.98 10.33
N LEU A 46 -52.62 36.23 11.42
CA LEU A 46 -52.12 34.85 11.40
C LEU A 46 -53.17 33.93 10.76
N THR A 47 -52.96 33.54 9.51
CA THR A 47 -53.67 32.38 8.94
C THR A 47 -53.06 31.12 9.56
N ARG A 48 -53.93 30.30 10.15
CA ARG A 48 -53.56 29.06 10.83
C ARG A 48 -53.13 28.03 9.78
N THR A 49 -51.83 27.93 9.51
CA THR A 49 -51.28 26.82 8.73
C THR A 49 -51.29 25.59 9.61
N SER A 50 -52.10 24.61 9.22
CA SER A 50 -52.09 23.27 9.83
C SER A 50 -50.71 22.66 9.61
N SER A 51 -49.90 22.58 10.66
CA SER A 51 -48.62 21.88 10.61
C SER A 51 -48.90 20.38 10.49
N LEU A 52 -48.74 19.83 9.29
CA LEU A 52 -48.65 18.39 9.10
C LEU A 52 -47.31 17.95 9.68
N VAL A 53 -47.34 17.38 10.89
CA VAL A 53 -46.22 16.64 11.44
C VAL A 53 -46.07 15.35 10.63
N ALA A 54 -45.14 15.37 9.67
CA ALA A 54 -44.68 14.16 9.01
C ALA A 54 -43.91 13.33 10.05
N SER A 55 -44.55 12.29 10.57
CA SER A 55 -43.87 11.29 11.38
C SER A 55 -42.98 10.48 10.44
N ALA A 56 -41.70 10.86 10.35
CA ALA A 56 -40.70 10.05 9.68
C ALA A 56 -40.53 8.76 10.50
N SER A 57 -41.19 7.69 10.06
CA SER A 57 -40.94 6.35 10.57
C SER A 57 -39.48 6.02 10.27
N ALA A 58 -38.61 6.17 11.27
CA ALA A 58 -37.24 5.74 11.17
C ALA A 58 -37.28 4.24 10.88
N SER A 59 -36.86 3.86 9.67
CA SER A 59 -36.63 2.45 9.38
C SER A 59 -35.67 1.91 10.44
N PRO A 60 -35.85 0.67 10.94
CA PRO A 60 -34.87 0.07 11.83
C PRO A 60 -33.49 0.17 11.16
N PRO A 61 -32.41 0.42 11.94
CA PRO A 61 -31.07 0.49 11.39
C PRO A 61 -30.86 -0.78 10.55
N ARG A 62 -30.43 -0.60 9.30
CA ARG A 62 -30.21 -1.74 8.41
C ARG A 62 -29.11 -2.58 9.02
N SER A 63 -29.46 -3.78 9.48
CA SER A 63 -28.49 -4.76 9.96
C SER A 63 -27.58 -5.11 8.79
N LEU A 64 -26.28 -5.16 9.05
CA LEU A 64 -25.29 -5.57 8.07
C LEU A 64 -25.42 -7.09 7.91
N ASP A 65 -25.83 -7.57 6.74
CA ASP A 65 -26.08 -9.01 6.54
C ASP A 65 -24.77 -9.81 6.41
N ALA A 66 -23.77 -9.24 5.73
CA ALA A 66 -22.48 -9.87 5.52
C ALA A 66 -21.33 -8.85 5.37
N LEU A 67 -20.17 -9.17 5.94
CA LEU A 67 -18.92 -8.47 5.72
C LEU A 67 -17.92 -9.41 5.03
N ILE A 68 -17.37 -8.95 3.90
CA ILE A 68 -16.35 -9.66 3.14
C ILE A 68 -15.03 -8.94 3.36
N PHE A 69 -14.04 -9.66 3.90
CA PHE A 69 -12.68 -9.18 4.02
C PHE A 69 -11.87 -9.70 2.85
N ASP A 70 -11.14 -8.79 2.20
CA ASP A 70 -9.97 -9.21 1.44
C ASP A 70 -8.87 -9.69 2.43
N CYS A 71 -7.97 -10.53 1.97
CA CYS A 71 -6.82 -10.97 2.74
C CYS A 71 -5.71 -9.92 2.69
N ASP A 72 -5.24 -9.62 1.48
CA ASP A 72 -4.01 -8.86 1.25
C ASP A 72 -4.27 -7.36 1.33
N GLY A 73 -3.48 -6.64 2.14
CA GLY A 73 -3.66 -5.20 2.37
C GLY A 73 -4.90 -4.84 3.21
N VAL A 74 -5.75 -5.82 3.56
CA VAL A 74 -6.94 -5.61 4.40
C VAL A 74 -6.82 -6.30 5.74
N ILE A 75 -6.57 -7.61 5.79
CA ILE A 75 -6.36 -8.32 7.06
C ILE A 75 -4.94 -8.11 7.55
N LEU A 76 -3.96 -8.17 6.65
CA LEU A 76 -2.55 -7.98 6.96
C LEU A 76 -1.83 -7.19 5.87
N GLU A 77 -0.76 -6.50 6.24
CA GLU A 77 0.17 -5.88 5.29
C GLU A 77 1.06 -6.97 4.68
N SER A 78 0.63 -7.58 3.57
CA SER A 78 1.24 -8.79 3.00
C SER A 78 2.25 -8.55 1.87
N GLU A 79 2.29 -7.35 1.30
CA GLU A 79 3.11 -7.03 0.13
C GLU A 79 4.60 -7.33 0.38
N HIS A 80 5.16 -6.77 1.44
CA HIS A 80 6.58 -6.94 1.77
C HIS A 80 6.92 -8.42 2.05
N LEU A 81 5.97 -9.19 2.60
CA LEU A 81 6.13 -10.63 2.86
C LEU A 81 6.11 -11.44 1.56
N HIS A 82 5.26 -11.07 0.60
CA HIS A 82 5.28 -11.67 -0.72
C HIS A 82 6.59 -11.39 -1.46
N ARG A 83 7.04 -10.14 -1.44
CA ARG A 83 8.34 -9.73 -2.02
C ARG A 83 9.50 -10.50 -1.38
N GLN A 84 9.53 -10.58 -0.05
CA GLN A 84 10.51 -11.38 0.68
C GLN A 84 10.49 -12.84 0.24
N ALA A 85 9.31 -13.46 0.14
CA ALA A 85 9.19 -14.86 -0.26
C ALA A 85 9.68 -15.12 -1.70
N TYR A 86 9.49 -14.18 -2.64
CA TYR A 86 10.09 -14.26 -3.97
C TYR A 86 11.62 -14.17 -3.92
N ASN A 87 12.16 -13.17 -3.23
CA ASN A 87 13.60 -12.97 -3.13
C ASN A 87 14.29 -14.16 -2.43
N ASP A 88 13.67 -14.72 -1.40
CA ASP A 88 14.12 -15.96 -0.76
C ASP A 88 14.13 -17.14 -1.75
N ALA A 89 13.11 -17.25 -2.61
CA ALA A 89 13.05 -18.30 -3.64
C ALA A 89 14.13 -18.12 -4.71
N PHE A 90 14.34 -16.90 -5.18
CA PHE A 90 15.38 -16.57 -6.14
C PHE A 90 16.77 -16.86 -5.58
N ALA A 91 17.02 -16.50 -4.32
CA ALA A 91 18.26 -16.83 -3.63
C ALA A 91 18.43 -18.34 -3.43
N HIS A 92 17.37 -19.05 -3.02
CA HIS A 92 17.40 -20.50 -2.81
C HIS A 92 17.82 -21.25 -4.07
N PHE A 93 17.16 -20.96 -5.19
CA PHE A 93 17.45 -21.59 -6.48
C PHE A 93 18.58 -20.92 -7.27
N GLY A 94 19.17 -19.83 -6.76
CA GLY A 94 20.20 -19.08 -7.49
C GLY A 94 19.71 -18.62 -8.86
N VAL A 95 18.52 -18.05 -8.94
CA VAL A 95 17.92 -17.53 -10.19
C VAL A 95 18.70 -16.31 -10.66
N ARG A 96 19.20 -16.31 -11.90
CA ARG A 96 20.02 -15.23 -12.45
C ARG A 96 19.57 -14.83 -13.86
N CYS A 97 19.14 -13.59 -14.05
CA CYS A 97 18.72 -13.06 -15.36
C CYS A 97 19.90 -12.42 -16.13
N PRO A 98 19.99 -12.59 -17.46
CA PRO A 98 20.92 -11.82 -18.30
C PRO A 98 20.48 -10.33 -18.44
N PRO A 99 21.38 -9.39 -18.75
CA PRO A 99 22.81 -9.44 -18.62
C PRO A 99 23.18 -8.91 -17.21
N ALA A 100 22.91 -9.67 -16.15
CA ALA A 100 23.30 -9.23 -14.82
C ALA A 100 24.80 -8.90 -14.80
N ALA A 101 25.12 -7.64 -14.47
CA ALA A 101 26.50 -7.14 -14.40
C ALA A 101 27.34 -7.96 -13.40
N ASP A 102 26.68 -8.50 -12.37
CA ASP A 102 27.26 -9.38 -11.38
C ASP A 102 26.73 -10.79 -11.60
N ALA A 103 27.50 -11.61 -12.32
CA ALA A 103 27.15 -13.00 -12.64
C ALA A 103 26.92 -13.87 -11.40
N ASP A 104 27.29 -13.40 -10.20
CA ASP A 104 27.19 -14.15 -8.95
C ASP A 104 26.12 -13.66 -7.97
N THR A 105 25.29 -12.67 -8.33
CA THR A 105 24.16 -12.24 -7.49
C THR A 105 22.83 -12.87 -7.97
N PRO A 106 22.02 -13.49 -7.08
CA PRO A 106 20.67 -13.92 -7.43
C PRO A 106 19.76 -12.72 -7.76
N LEU A 107 18.74 -12.97 -8.56
CA LEU A 107 17.69 -12.00 -8.85
C LEU A 107 17.08 -11.46 -7.55
N TYR A 108 16.92 -10.15 -7.50
CA TYR A 108 16.33 -9.45 -6.38
C TYR A 108 15.34 -8.41 -6.88
N TRP A 109 14.12 -8.47 -6.38
CA TRP A 109 13.10 -7.44 -6.58
C TRP A 109 13.11 -6.51 -5.36
N ASP A 110 13.53 -5.27 -5.58
CA ASP A 110 13.42 -4.21 -4.60
C ASP A 110 11.96 -3.77 -4.41
N GLU A 111 11.73 -2.92 -3.41
CA GLU A 111 10.39 -2.48 -3.04
C GLU A 111 9.73 -1.63 -4.12
N ALA A 112 10.45 -0.67 -4.70
CA ALA A 112 9.91 0.23 -5.72
C ALA A 112 9.52 -0.52 -7.00
N PHE A 113 10.35 -1.47 -7.44
CA PHE A 113 10.05 -2.32 -8.57
C PHE A 113 8.89 -3.26 -8.28
N TYR A 114 8.86 -3.90 -7.11
CA TYR A 114 7.79 -4.84 -6.78
C TYR A 114 6.43 -4.15 -6.63
N ASP A 115 6.38 -2.93 -6.08
CA ASP A 115 5.15 -2.14 -5.99
C ASP A 115 4.58 -1.86 -7.39
N ASP A 116 5.43 -1.47 -8.34
CA ASP A 116 5.00 -1.28 -9.73
C ASP A 116 4.56 -2.60 -10.39
N LEU A 117 5.34 -3.67 -10.21
CA LEU A 117 5.04 -5.00 -10.74
C LEU A 117 3.71 -5.56 -10.19
N GLN A 118 3.43 -5.34 -8.90
CA GLN A 118 2.25 -5.89 -8.27
C GLN A 118 0.96 -5.24 -8.77
N ASN A 119 1.02 -3.93 -9.05
CA ASN A 119 -0.10 -3.16 -9.56
C ASN A 119 -0.38 -3.41 -11.05
N ARG A 120 0.64 -3.84 -11.82
CA ARG A 120 0.50 -4.07 -13.26
C ARG A 120 0.07 -5.49 -13.62
N ILE A 121 0.60 -6.52 -12.96
CA ILE A 121 0.47 -7.91 -13.41
C ILE A 121 -0.18 -8.76 -12.32
N GLY A 122 -1.42 -9.22 -12.49
CA GLY A 122 -2.06 -10.10 -11.50
C GLY A 122 -1.47 -11.53 -11.44
N GLY A 123 -1.45 -12.13 -10.25
CA GLY A 123 -1.06 -13.55 -10.05
C GLY A 123 0.45 -13.80 -10.01
N GLY A 124 0.87 -14.87 -9.30
CA GLY A 124 2.30 -15.15 -9.07
C GLY A 124 3.06 -15.66 -10.30
N LYS A 125 2.55 -16.71 -10.96
CA LYS A 125 3.16 -17.26 -12.18
C LYS A 125 3.22 -16.23 -13.32
N PRO A 126 2.16 -15.44 -13.61
CA PRO A 126 2.21 -14.39 -14.63
C PRO A 126 3.27 -13.32 -14.37
N LYS A 127 3.49 -12.88 -13.11
CA LYS A 127 4.55 -11.92 -12.77
C LYS A 127 5.92 -12.42 -13.21
N MET A 128 6.25 -13.67 -12.90
CA MET A 128 7.54 -14.26 -13.28
C MET A 128 7.67 -14.41 -14.80
N ARG A 129 6.61 -14.89 -15.48
CA ARG A 129 6.61 -15.01 -16.95
C ARG A 129 6.82 -13.66 -17.63
N TRP A 130 6.12 -12.63 -17.18
CA TRP A 130 6.29 -11.27 -17.69
C TRP A 130 7.72 -10.77 -17.46
N TYR A 131 8.23 -10.89 -16.22
CA TYR A 131 9.57 -10.42 -15.88
C TYR A 131 10.66 -11.12 -16.71
N PHE A 132 10.62 -12.46 -16.82
CA PHE A 132 11.59 -13.22 -17.62
C PHE A 132 11.43 -13.01 -19.13
N GLY A 133 10.23 -12.68 -19.61
CA GLY A 133 10.00 -12.27 -21.00
C GLY A 133 10.71 -10.96 -21.33
N GLU A 134 10.64 -9.97 -20.44
CA GLU A 134 11.24 -8.64 -20.64
C GLU A 134 12.75 -8.62 -20.36
N ASN A 135 13.23 -9.42 -19.40
CA ASN A 135 14.62 -9.39 -18.91
C ASN A 135 15.44 -10.62 -19.32
N GLY A 136 14.88 -11.50 -20.15
CA GLY A 136 15.51 -12.75 -20.52
C GLY A 136 15.33 -13.86 -19.48
N TRP A 137 15.22 -15.08 -20.00
CA TRP A 137 15.01 -16.26 -19.17
C TRP A 137 16.24 -16.59 -18.32
N PRO A 138 16.07 -16.86 -17.02
CA PRO A 138 17.20 -16.98 -16.12
C PRO A 138 17.83 -18.36 -16.16
N THR A 139 19.09 -18.42 -15.72
CA THR A 139 19.72 -19.66 -15.27
C THR A 139 19.37 -19.91 -13.79
N SER A 140 19.39 -21.17 -13.34
CA SER A 140 19.11 -21.51 -11.94
C SER A 140 19.68 -22.88 -11.56
N LYS A 141 19.55 -23.29 -10.31
CA LYS A 141 19.83 -24.66 -9.86
C LYS A 141 18.76 -25.68 -10.30
N ILE A 142 17.63 -25.21 -10.85
CA ILE A 142 16.52 -26.08 -11.31
C ILE A 142 16.81 -26.59 -12.72
N LEU A 143 17.38 -25.72 -13.57
CA LEU A 143 17.75 -26.01 -14.95
C LEU A 143 19.19 -25.52 -15.18
N GLU A 144 20.07 -26.43 -15.61
CA GLU A 144 21.49 -26.13 -15.83
C GLU A 144 21.73 -25.01 -16.85
N THR A 145 20.84 -24.89 -17.84
CA THR A 145 20.86 -23.85 -18.86
C THR A 145 19.59 -23.01 -18.80
N ALA A 146 19.66 -21.78 -19.31
CA ALA A 146 18.46 -20.95 -19.48
C ALA A 146 17.43 -21.71 -20.34
N PRO A 147 16.14 -21.71 -19.94
CA PRO A 147 15.13 -22.53 -20.60
C PRO A 147 14.88 -22.06 -22.04
N SER A 148 15.01 -22.99 -22.99
CA SER A 148 14.80 -22.76 -24.42
C SER A 148 13.42 -23.20 -24.91
N SER A 149 12.78 -24.17 -24.23
CA SER A 149 11.44 -24.68 -24.55
C SER A 149 10.37 -24.05 -23.66
N ASP A 150 9.11 -24.04 -24.12
CA ASP A 150 8.00 -23.54 -23.31
C ASP A 150 7.69 -24.46 -22.11
N GLU A 151 7.94 -25.76 -22.24
CA GLU A 151 7.83 -26.73 -21.15
C GLU A 151 8.85 -26.47 -20.03
N ASP A 152 10.11 -26.18 -20.38
CA ASP A 152 11.15 -25.85 -19.38
C ASP A 152 10.84 -24.53 -18.67
N ARG A 153 10.34 -23.55 -19.42
CA ARG A 153 9.88 -22.26 -18.90
C ARG A 153 8.76 -22.42 -17.89
N GLU A 154 7.77 -23.25 -18.22
CA GLU A 154 6.66 -23.56 -17.33
C GLU A 154 7.15 -24.28 -16.07
N LYS A 155 7.96 -25.34 -16.23
CA LYS A 155 8.54 -26.09 -15.12
C LYS A 155 9.34 -25.20 -14.16
N LEU A 156 10.15 -24.30 -14.69
CA LEU A 156 10.92 -23.36 -13.88
C LEU A 156 10.02 -22.45 -13.04
N VAL A 157 9.03 -21.82 -13.69
CA VAL A 157 8.08 -20.91 -13.03
C VAL A 157 7.27 -21.64 -11.97
N ASP A 158 6.85 -22.88 -12.25
CA ASP A 158 6.06 -23.69 -11.33
C ASP A 158 6.85 -24.07 -10.09
N VAL A 159 8.09 -24.56 -10.24
CA VAL A 159 8.95 -24.91 -9.09
C VAL A 159 9.24 -23.69 -8.21
N ILE A 160 9.54 -22.54 -8.80
CA ILE A 160 9.78 -21.30 -8.04
C ILE A 160 8.50 -20.86 -7.31
N GLN A 161 7.34 -20.90 -7.99
CA GLN A 161 6.07 -20.49 -7.41
C GLN A 161 5.67 -21.38 -6.22
N ASP A 162 5.82 -22.69 -6.36
CA ASP A 162 5.47 -23.66 -5.32
C ASP A 162 6.34 -23.46 -4.09
N TRP A 163 7.66 -23.33 -4.28
CA TRP A 163 8.58 -23.05 -3.18
C TRP A 163 8.30 -21.71 -2.50
N LYS A 164 8.07 -20.64 -3.28
CA LYS A 164 7.69 -19.31 -2.76
C LYS A 164 6.42 -19.39 -1.92
N THR A 165 5.46 -20.22 -2.34
CA THR A 165 4.20 -20.41 -1.62
C THR A 165 4.44 -21.07 -0.26
N GLU A 166 5.26 -22.12 -0.20
CA GLU A 166 5.64 -22.74 1.07
C GLU A 166 6.47 -21.80 1.96
N ARG A 167 7.36 -21.01 1.35
CA ARG A 167 8.14 -20.02 2.08
C ARG A 167 7.25 -18.93 2.69
N TYR A 168 6.28 -18.42 1.94
CA TYR A 168 5.30 -17.46 2.43
C TYR A 168 4.50 -18.03 3.60
N LYS A 169 4.00 -19.28 3.49
CA LYS A 169 3.33 -19.97 4.61
C LYS A 169 4.22 -20.07 5.85
N ALA A 170 5.50 -20.34 5.68
CA ALA A 170 6.46 -20.38 6.78
C ALA A 170 6.67 -19.01 7.44
N ILE A 171 6.73 -17.93 6.65
CA ILE A 171 6.82 -16.55 7.17
C ILE A 171 5.58 -16.22 8.00
N ILE A 172 4.38 -16.49 7.50
CA ILE A 172 3.13 -16.25 8.25
C ILE A 172 3.09 -17.08 9.55
N LYS A 173 3.49 -18.35 9.49
CA LYS A 173 3.52 -19.25 10.67
C LYS A 173 4.56 -18.88 11.71
N SER A 174 5.53 -18.02 11.39
CA SER A 174 6.55 -17.59 12.36
C SER A 174 5.98 -16.79 13.54
N GLY A 175 4.76 -16.27 13.40
CA GLY A 175 4.07 -15.50 14.44
C GLY A 175 4.55 -14.05 14.57
N THR A 176 5.43 -13.57 13.68
CA THR A 176 5.90 -12.18 13.68
C THR A 176 5.01 -11.23 12.89
N VAL A 177 3.94 -11.73 12.27
CA VAL A 177 3.05 -10.98 11.38
C VAL A 177 1.74 -10.69 12.12
N GLU A 178 1.51 -9.42 12.41
CA GLU A 178 0.31 -8.96 13.12
C GLU A 178 -0.80 -8.52 12.15
N PRO A 179 -2.08 -8.79 12.47
CA PRO A 179 -3.20 -8.24 11.71
C PRO A 179 -3.24 -6.71 11.76
N ARG A 180 -3.85 -6.08 10.75
CA ARG A 180 -4.04 -4.63 10.74
C ARG A 180 -4.90 -4.18 11.93
N PRO A 181 -4.59 -3.04 12.56
CA PRO A 181 -5.34 -2.55 13.71
C PRO A 181 -6.85 -2.46 13.42
N GLY A 182 -7.66 -3.02 14.31
CA GLY A 182 -9.11 -2.98 14.22
C GLY A 182 -9.76 -4.09 13.38
N VAL A 183 -9.01 -4.87 12.59
CA VAL A 183 -9.56 -6.00 11.82
C VAL A 183 -10.17 -7.05 12.74
N LEU A 184 -9.44 -7.48 13.76
CA LEU A 184 -9.92 -8.49 14.72
C LEU A 184 -11.15 -7.99 15.48
N ARG A 185 -11.13 -6.73 15.94
CA ARG A 185 -12.30 -6.09 16.58
C ARG A 185 -13.52 -6.15 15.65
N LEU A 186 -13.35 -5.80 14.37
CA LEU A 186 -14.44 -5.78 13.40
C LEU A 186 -14.98 -7.19 13.13
N MET A 187 -14.10 -8.20 13.02
CA MET A 187 -14.51 -9.60 12.90
C MET A 187 -15.32 -10.07 14.12
N ASP A 188 -14.93 -9.69 15.33
CA ASP A 188 -15.63 -10.06 16.55
C ASP A 188 -16.99 -9.33 16.67
N GLU A 189 -17.06 -8.07 16.27
CA GLU A 189 -18.32 -7.31 16.21
C GLU A 189 -19.32 -7.94 15.23
N VAL A 190 -18.85 -8.35 14.04
CA VAL A 190 -19.70 -9.01 13.04
C VAL A 190 -20.24 -10.35 13.57
N LYS A 191 -19.38 -11.15 14.20
CA LYS A 191 -19.80 -12.41 14.85
C LYS A 191 -20.83 -12.17 15.96
N GLY A 192 -20.65 -11.12 16.76
CA GLY A 192 -21.58 -10.75 17.84
C GLY A 192 -22.98 -10.35 17.35
N HIS A 193 -23.11 -9.84 16.12
CA HIS A 193 -24.37 -9.42 15.52
C HIS A 193 -25.01 -10.47 14.59
N GLN A 194 -24.52 -11.72 14.61
CA GLN A 194 -24.99 -12.81 13.74
C GLN A 194 -24.90 -12.51 12.23
N ALA A 195 -24.04 -11.57 11.84
CA ALA A 195 -23.77 -11.26 10.45
C ALA A 195 -22.72 -12.24 9.90
N CYS A 196 -22.81 -12.56 8.60
CA CYS A 196 -21.86 -13.48 7.96
C CYS A 196 -20.50 -12.80 7.76
N CYS A 197 -19.41 -13.47 8.13
CA CYS A 197 -18.04 -13.01 7.87
C CYS A 197 -17.39 -13.92 6.83
N LEU A 198 -17.03 -13.37 5.67
CA LEU A 198 -16.41 -14.10 4.57
C LEU A 198 -14.99 -13.57 4.31
N LEU A 199 -14.11 -14.48 3.90
CA LEU A 199 -12.77 -14.16 3.44
C LEU A 199 -12.74 -14.35 1.92
N CYS A 200 -12.25 -13.36 1.19
CA CYS A 200 -11.99 -13.43 -0.24
C CYS A 200 -10.49 -13.20 -0.44
N GLY A 201 -9.80 -14.11 -1.13
CA GLY A 201 -8.38 -14.00 -1.42
C GLY A 201 -8.07 -14.61 -2.78
N ASN A 202 -6.97 -14.16 -3.39
CA ASN A 202 -6.55 -14.51 -4.74
C ASN A 202 -5.60 -15.72 -4.79
#